data_AF-A0A225W8S7-F1
#
_entry.id   AF-A0A225W8S7-F1
#
_cell.length_a   1.000
_cell.length_b   1.000
_cell.length_c   1.000
_cell.angle_alpha   90.00
_cell.angle_beta   90.00
_cell.angle_gamma   90.00
#
_symmetry.space_group_name_H-M   'P 1'
#
loop_
_entity.id
_entity.type
_entity.pdbx_description
1 polymer ?
#
loop_
_entity_poly.entity_id
_entity_poly.type
_entity_poly.pdbx_seq_one_letter_code
_entity_poly.pdbx_strand_id
1 'polypeptide(L)'
;MARGLRIGSKADVLKNLRSLLRVARARGSQEAIRDCKFSQQILAQYRARQHENDRAKMRAYRAEASDYLMLLQGVEEQRYLWALDAGVEKKLTGEEIVNRSARRVGLEVPEMYAEKQAEEERKKAAAAKYLADKRAKEAAAGQ
;
A
#
# COMPACT_ATOMS: atom_id res chain seq x y z
N MET A 1 46.37 -12.38 16.34
CA MET A 1 45.00 -12.57 16.85
C MET A 1 44.01 -12.42 15.71
N ALA A 2 43.32 -13.50 15.34
CA ALA A 2 42.44 -13.55 14.18
C ALA A 2 41.26 -12.59 14.35
N ARG A 3 41.21 -11.54 13.54
CA ARG A 3 40.01 -10.70 13.34
C ARG A 3 38.94 -11.59 12.71
N GLY A 4 38.11 -12.19 13.56
CA GLY A 4 37.02 -13.06 13.12
C GLY A 4 36.11 -12.32 12.15
N LEU A 5 36.03 -12.80 10.91
CA LEU A 5 34.98 -12.43 9.97
C LEU A 5 33.64 -12.46 10.70
N ARG A 6 33.03 -11.29 10.89
CA ARG A 6 31.67 -11.18 11.38
C ARG A 6 30.78 -11.82 10.33
N ILE A 7 30.38 -13.06 10.56
CA ILE A 7 29.33 -13.74 9.81
C ILE A 7 28.13 -12.77 9.83
N GLY A 8 27.77 -12.20 8.67
CA GLY A 8 26.73 -11.20 8.41
C GLY A 8 26.82 -9.86 9.18
N SER A 9 26.37 -8.78 8.55
CA SER A 9 26.47 -7.44 9.16
C SER A 9 25.43 -7.28 10.27
N LYS A 10 25.77 -6.54 11.33
CA LYS A 10 24.81 -6.10 12.36
C LYS A 10 23.63 -5.34 11.73
N ALA A 11 23.85 -4.72 10.56
CA ALA A 11 22.82 -3.99 9.85
C ALA A 11 21.71 -4.92 9.32
N ASP A 12 22.05 -6.13 8.85
CA ASP A 12 21.06 -7.08 8.33
C ASP A 12 20.15 -7.61 9.45
N VAL A 13 20.72 -7.91 10.61
CA VAL A 13 19.97 -8.32 11.81
C VAL A 13 19.01 -7.22 12.25
N LEU A 14 19.46 -5.97 12.25
CA LEU A 14 18.62 -4.82 12.60
C LEU A 14 17.56 -4.54 11.53
N LYS A 15 17.86 -4.78 10.25
CA LYS A 15 16.90 -4.66 9.14
C LYS A 15 15.76 -5.65 9.34
N ASN A 16 16.08 -6.92 9.58
CA ASN A 16 15.07 -7.96 9.82
C ASN A 16 14.23 -7.66 11.06
N LEU A 17 14.86 -7.25 12.18
CA LEU A 17 14.14 -6.84 13.38
C LEU A 17 13.17 -5.68 13.13
N ARG A 18 13.60 -4.64 12.40
CA ARG A 18 12.73 -3.51 12.06
C ARG A 18 11.54 -3.94 11.20
N SER A 19 11.76 -4.80 10.21
CA SER A 19 10.69 -5.32 9.36
C SER A 19 9.68 -6.14 10.17
N LEU A 20 10.17 -7.06 11.03
CA LEU A 20 9.32 -7.87 11.92
C LEU A 20 8.45 -7.00 12.83
N LEU A 21 9.04 -5.96 13.45
CA LEU A 21 8.31 -5.05 14.32
C LEU A 21 7.27 -4.19 13.57
N ARG A 22 7.57 -3.80 12.32
CA ARG A 22 6.62 -3.05 11.48
C ARG A 22 5.38 -3.90 11.16
N VAL A 23 5.60 -5.13 10.72
CA VAL A 23 4.51 -6.08 10.39
C VAL A 23 3.70 -6.43 11.64
N ALA A 24 4.36 -6.71 12.76
CA ALA A 24 3.69 -6.99 14.03
C ALA A 24 2.82 -5.81 14.49
N ARG A 25 3.27 -4.57 14.29
CA ARG A 25 2.48 -3.37 14.61
C ARG A 25 1.30 -3.21 13.66
N ALA A 26 1.48 -3.37 12.35
CA ALA A 26 0.39 -3.27 11.37
C ALA A 26 -0.76 -4.25 11.67
N ARG A 27 -0.46 -5.37 12.34
CA ARG A 27 -1.47 -6.35 12.80
C ARG A 27 -2.08 -6.02 14.16
N GLY A 28 -1.41 -5.25 15.00
CA GLY A 28 -1.91 -4.85 16.31
C GLY A 28 -2.88 -3.68 16.22
N SER A 29 -3.93 -3.68 17.03
CA SER A 29 -4.81 -2.51 17.22
C SER A 29 -4.17 -1.41 18.08
N GLN A 30 -2.91 -1.57 18.46
CA GLN A 30 -2.21 -0.72 19.42
C GLN A 30 -1.21 0.19 18.69
N GLU A 31 -1.24 1.48 19.02
CA GLU A 31 -0.38 2.48 18.38
C GLU A 31 1.10 2.35 18.78
N ALA A 32 1.38 1.93 20.01
CA ALA A 32 2.75 1.84 20.53
C ALA A 32 3.32 0.40 20.51
N ILE A 33 4.62 0.29 20.20
CA ILE A 33 5.37 -0.98 20.27
C ILE A 33 5.31 -1.58 21.69
N ARG A 34 5.29 -0.72 22.71
CA ARG A 34 5.32 -1.11 24.13
C ARG A 34 4.12 -1.95 24.52
N ASP A 35 2.97 -1.68 23.92
CA ASP A 35 1.71 -2.31 24.29
C ASP A 35 1.46 -3.60 23.48
N CYS A 36 2.10 -3.71 22.30
CA CYS A 36 2.01 -4.86 21.43
C CYS A 36 2.76 -6.07 21.99
N LYS A 37 2.01 -7.04 22.53
CA LYS A 37 2.52 -8.30 23.10
C LYS A 37 3.47 -9.04 22.14
N PHE A 38 3.10 -9.14 20.86
CA PHE A 38 3.93 -9.78 19.83
C PHE A 38 5.26 -9.04 19.63
N SER A 39 5.22 -7.70 19.57
CA SER A 39 6.44 -6.90 19.43
C SER A 39 7.36 -7.04 20.64
N GLN A 40 6.80 -7.11 21.86
CA GLN A 40 7.57 -7.34 23.08
C GLN A 40 8.22 -8.73 23.10
N GLN A 41 7.52 -9.77 22.65
CA GLN A 41 8.08 -11.12 22.54
C GLN A 41 9.25 -11.17 21.55
N ILE A 42 9.10 -10.56 20.37
CA ILE A 42 10.20 -10.48 19.37
C ILE A 42 11.40 -9.75 19.99
N LEU A 43 11.18 -8.60 20.64
CA LEU A 43 12.26 -7.87 21.30
C LEU A 43 12.92 -8.67 22.42
N ALA A 44 12.16 -9.43 23.21
CA ALA A 44 12.68 -10.28 24.27
C ALA A 44 13.62 -11.36 23.71
N GLN A 45 13.23 -12.02 22.61
CA GLN A 45 14.08 -13.03 21.95
C GLN A 45 15.38 -12.43 21.41
N TYR A 46 15.32 -11.27 20.76
CA TYR A 46 16.50 -10.59 20.25
C TYR A 46 17.44 -10.10 21.36
N ARG A 47 16.89 -9.62 22.49
CA ARG A 47 17.67 -9.22 23.67
C ARG A 47 18.34 -10.42 24.33
N ALA A 48 17.61 -11.52 24.50
CA ALA A 48 18.16 -12.74 25.10
C ALA A 48 19.33 -13.31 24.29
N ARG A 49 19.24 -13.25 22.95
CA ARG A 49 20.25 -13.79 22.03
C ARG A 49 21.37 -12.77 21.68
N GLN A 50 21.36 -11.57 22.26
CA GLN A 50 22.28 -10.48 21.89
C GLN A 50 23.75 -10.80 22.22
N HIS A 51 23.98 -11.56 23.28
CA HIS A 51 25.31 -11.90 23.79
C HIS A 51 25.81 -13.27 23.31
N GLU A 52 25.09 -13.90 22.38
CA GLU A 52 25.47 -15.20 21.82
C GLU A 52 26.72 -15.07 20.95
N ASN A 53 27.73 -15.90 21.26
CA ASN A 53 29.03 -15.88 20.59
C ASN A 53 29.27 -17.10 19.69
N ASP A 54 28.43 -18.13 19.80
CA ASP A 54 28.52 -19.32 18.96
C ASP A 54 28.07 -19.01 17.52
N ARG A 55 28.98 -19.25 16.58
CA ARG A 55 28.76 -18.99 15.15
C ARG A 55 27.65 -19.85 14.55
N ALA A 56 27.51 -21.10 14.99
CA ALA A 56 26.48 -21.99 14.48
C ALA A 56 25.10 -21.52 14.93
N LYS A 57 24.94 -21.22 16.23
CA LYS A 57 23.71 -20.67 16.79
C LYS A 57 23.34 -19.33 16.20
N MET A 58 24.30 -18.41 16.03
CA MET A 58 24.04 -17.12 15.39
C MET A 58 23.50 -17.27 13.95
N ARG A 59 24.01 -18.23 13.18
CA ARG A 59 23.48 -18.51 11.83
C ARG A 59 22.06 -19.06 11.92
N ALA A 60 21.81 -20.02 12.80
CA ALA A 60 20.49 -20.60 13.00
C ALA A 60 19.45 -19.54 13.39
N TYR A 61 19.75 -18.68 14.36
CA TYR A 61 18.83 -17.61 14.79
C TYR A 61 18.53 -16.59 13.69
N ARG A 62 19.47 -16.36 12.78
CA ARG A 62 19.25 -15.46 11.65
C ARG A 62 18.44 -16.09 10.53
N ALA A 63 18.63 -17.38 10.29
CA ALA A 63 17.79 -18.14 9.39
C ALA A 63 16.35 -18.14 9.92
N GLU A 64 16.17 -18.52 11.19
CA GLU A 64 14.88 -18.50 11.90
C GLU A 64 14.20 -17.11 11.81
N ALA A 65 14.94 -16.03 12.05
CA ALA A 65 14.40 -14.68 11.92
C ALA A 65 13.97 -14.31 10.48
N SER A 66 14.68 -14.82 9.47
CA SER A 66 14.35 -14.61 8.07
C SER A 66 13.12 -15.43 7.66
N ASP A 67 13.02 -16.66 8.14
CA ASP A 67 11.87 -17.54 7.91
C ASP A 67 10.60 -16.95 8.52
N TYR A 68 10.68 -16.44 9.76
CA TYR A 68 9.56 -15.74 10.39
C TYR A 68 9.17 -14.46 9.65
N LEU A 69 10.14 -13.73 9.10
CA LEU A 69 9.84 -12.55 8.31
C LEU A 69 9.10 -12.93 7.03
N MET A 70 9.55 -13.96 6.32
CA MET A 70 8.92 -14.46 5.11
C MET A 70 7.49 -14.95 5.39
N LEU A 71 7.29 -15.70 6.48
CA LEU A 71 5.97 -16.14 6.91
C LEU A 71 5.02 -14.96 7.17
N LEU A 72 5.49 -13.95 7.90
CA LEU A 72 4.68 -12.79 8.23
C LEU A 72 4.33 -11.95 6.99
N GLN A 73 5.26 -11.79 6.07
CA GLN A 73 5.02 -11.11 4.79
C GLN A 73 4.01 -11.87 3.94
N GLY A 74 4.11 -13.20 3.87
CA GLY A 74 3.13 -14.03 3.14
C GLY A 74 1.72 -13.90 3.70
N VAL A 75 1.56 -13.81 5.02
CA VAL A 75 0.25 -13.56 5.65
C VAL A 75 -0.28 -12.15 5.34
N GLU A 76 0.57 -11.13 5.31
CA GLU A 76 0.16 -9.78 4.89
C GLU A 76 -0.28 -9.74 3.43
N GLU A 77 0.46 -10.41 2.55
CA GLU A 77 0.14 -10.52 1.13
C GLU A 77 -1.19 -11.27 0.92
N GLN A 78 -1.42 -12.38 1.61
CA GLN A 78 -2.71 -13.08 1.57
C GLN A 78 -3.87 -12.18 2.00
N ARG A 79 -3.69 -11.42 3.08
CA ARG A 79 -4.72 -10.45 3.52
C ARG A 79 -4.96 -9.35 2.49
N TYR A 80 -3.89 -8.88 1.86
CA TYR A 80 -3.98 -7.89 0.79
C TYR A 80 -4.76 -8.46 -0.40
N LEU A 81 -4.39 -9.64 -0.88
CA LEU A 81 -5.08 -10.32 -1.99
C LEU A 81 -6.56 -10.57 -1.66
N TRP A 82 -6.88 -11.05 -0.46
CA TRP A 82 -8.28 -11.20 -0.03
C TRP A 82 -9.03 -9.87 0.01
N ALA A 83 -8.37 -8.78 0.38
CA ALA A 83 -8.99 -7.45 0.32
C ALA A 83 -9.24 -7.02 -1.14
N LEU A 84 -8.32 -7.30 -2.07
CA LEU A 84 -8.54 -7.04 -3.49
C LEU A 84 -9.69 -7.89 -4.04
N ASP A 85 -9.72 -9.18 -3.72
CA ASP A 85 -10.80 -10.11 -4.11
C ASP A 85 -12.15 -9.67 -3.53
N ALA A 86 -12.17 -9.12 -2.31
CA ALA A 86 -13.36 -8.52 -1.70
C ALA A 86 -13.77 -7.17 -2.34
N GLY A 87 -13.01 -6.67 -3.32
CA GLY A 87 -13.32 -5.45 -4.07
C GLY A 87 -12.86 -4.15 -3.41
N VAL A 88 -11.93 -4.21 -2.45
CA VAL A 88 -11.39 -3.03 -1.72
C VAL A 88 -10.58 -2.09 -2.64
N GLU A 89 -10.16 -2.55 -3.83
CA GLU A 89 -9.51 -1.69 -4.84
C GLU A 89 -10.33 -0.45 -5.19
N LYS A 90 -11.66 -0.56 -5.14
CA LYS A 90 -12.57 0.59 -5.28
C LYS A 90 -13.00 1.02 -3.88
N LYS A 91 -12.20 1.88 -3.24
CA LYS A 91 -12.74 2.77 -2.19
C LYS A 91 -13.73 3.70 -2.87
N LEU A 92 -14.95 3.20 -3.07
CA LEU A 92 -16.03 4.00 -3.60
C LEU A 92 -16.20 5.19 -2.65
N THR A 93 -16.19 6.40 -3.19
CA THR A 93 -16.56 7.56 -2.38
C THR A 93 -18.00 7.38 -1.87
N GLY A 94 -18.38 8.04 -0.77
CA GLY A 94 -19.75 7.90 -0.24
C GLY A 94 -20.82 8.16 -1.31
N GLU A 95 -20.55 9.10 -2.22
CA GLU A 95 -21.39 9.42 -3.38
C GLU A 95 -21.46 8.26 -4.39
N GLU A 96 -20.35 7.62 -4.72
CA GLU A 96 -20.32 6.46 -5.62
C GLU A 96 -21.05 5.25 -5.03
N ILE A 97 -20.99 5.06 -3.71
CA ILE A 97 -21.76 4.02 -3.01
C ILE A 97 -23.25 4.29 -3.16
N VAL A 98 -23.69 5.53 -2.91
CA VAL A 98 -25.09 5.95 -3.03
C VAL A 98 -25.57 5.81 -4.48
N ASN A 99 -24.80 6.31 -5.45
CA ASN A 99 -25.13 6.23 -6.88
C ASN A 99 -25.20 4.78 -7.38
N ARG A 100 -24.26 3.91 -6.95
CA ARG A 100 -24.27 2.49 -7.32
C ARG A 100 -25.42 1.73 -6.67
N SER A 101 -25.77 2.09 -5.44
CA SER A 101 -26.90 1.49 -4.71
C SER A 101 -28.23 1.91 -5.32
N ALA A 102 -28.40 3.19 -5.66
CA ALA A 102 -29.57 3.70 -6.35
C ALA A 102 -29.76 3.05 -7.73
N ARG A 103 -28.70 2.96 -8.54
CA ARG A 103 -28.74 2.28 -9.84
C ARG A 103 -29.14 0.80 -9.74
N ARG A 104 -28.75 0.10 -8.67
CA ARG A 104 -29.17 -1.30 -8.42
C ARG A 104 -30.67 -1.44 -8.16
N VAL A 105 -31.30 -0.41 -7.61
CA VAL A 105 -32.75 -0.36 -7.31
C VAL A 105 -33.52 0.33 -8.44
N GLY A 106 -32.86 0.66 -9.56
CA GLY A 106 -33.48 1.35 -10.70
C GLY A 106 -33.76 2.84 -10.46
N LEU A 107 -33.16 3.43 -9.42
CA LEU A 107 -33.23 4.86 -9.13
C LEU A 107 -32.04 5.56 -9.78
N GLU A 108 -32.33 6.53 -10.65
CA GLU A 108 -31.32 7.51 -11.08
C GLU A 108 -31.18 8.57 -9.98
N VAL A 109 -30.00 8.64 -9.36
CA VAL A 109 -29.66 9.78 -8.52
C VAL A 109 -29.48 10.98 -9.45
N PRO A 110 -30.22 12.09 -9.25
CA PRO A 110 -29.94 13.31 -9.95
C PRO A 110 -28.50 13.71 -9.66
N GLU A 111 -27.61 13.51 -10.63
CA GLU A 111 -26.27 14.10 -10.58
C GLU A 111 -26.47 15.58 -10.29
N MET A 112 -25.79 16.12 -9.27
CA MET A 112 -25.83 17.52 -8.89
C MET A 112 -25.70 18.33 -10.18
N TYR A 113 -26.79 18.96 -10.62
CA TYR A 113 -26.97 19.50 -11.98
C TYR A 113 -25.80 20.39 -12.47
N ALA A 114 -24.98 20.89 -11.56
CA ALA A 114 -23.76 21.64 -11.82
C ALA A 114 -22.66 20.84 -12.55
N GLU A 115 -22.43 19.56 -12.26
CA GLU A 115 -21.30 18.83 -12.83
C GLU A 115 -21.54 18.41 -14.29
N LYS A 116 -22.76 17.96 -14.60
CA LYS A 116 -23.18 17.69 -15.99
C LYS A 116 -23.14 18.95 -16.86
N GLN A 117 -23.65 20.06 -16.35
CA GLN A 117 -23.63 21.33 -17.08
C GLN A 117 -22.20 21.82 -17.33
N ALA A 118 -21.31 21.74 -16.34
CA ALA A 118 -19.91 22.12 -16.51
C ALA A 118 -19.16 21.23 -17.52
N GLU A 119 -19.46 19.92 -17.55
CA GLU A 119 -18.85 19.01 -18.52
C GLU A 119 -19.37 19.25 -19.95
N GLU A 120 -20.67 19.53 -20.10
CA GLU A 120 -21.28 19.90 -21.39
C GLU A 120 -20.76 21.24 -21.92
N GLU A 121 -20.60 22.25 -21.05
CA GLU A 121 -20.02 23.53 -21.42
C GLU A 121 -18.56 23.40 -21.89
N ARG A 122 -17.76 22.57 -21.21
CA ARG A 122 -16.38 22.26 -21.63
C ARG A 122 -16.34 21.57 -23.01
N LYS A 123 -17.25 20.62 -23.27
CA LYS A 123 -17.36 19.95 -24.58
C LYS A 123 -17.75 20.93 -25.69
N LYS A 124 -18.70 21.83 -25.44
CA LYS A 124 -19.11 22.88 -26.39
C LYS A 124 -17.97 23.86 -26.69
N ALA A 125 -17.23 24.30 -25.66
CA ALA A 125 -16.10 25.20 -25.83
C ALA A 125 -14.94 24.56 -26.63
N ALA A 126 -14.65 23.28 -26.39
CA ALA A 126 -13.64 22.55 -27.14
C ALA A 126 -14.03 22.35 -28.62
N ALA A 127 -15.30 22.01 -28.88
CA ALA A 127 -15.80 21.87 -30.25
C ALA A 127 -15.76 23.20 -31.01
N ALA A 128 -16.10 24.32 -30.35
CA ALA A 128 -16.03 25.65 -30.95
C ALA A 128 -14.59 26.05 -31.32
N LYS A 129 -13.61 25.77 -30.45
CA LYS A 129 -12.18 25.99 -30.74
C LYS A 129 -11.71 25.15 -31.93
N TYR A 130 -12.06 23.87 -31.95
CA TYR A 130 -11.70 22.99 -33.06
C TYR A 130 -12.27 23.48 -34.41
N LEU A 131 -13.52 23.93 -34.42
CA LEU A 131 -14.15 24.49 -35.63
C LEU A 131 -13.50 25.81 -36.06
N ALA A 132 -13.12 26.68 -35.12
CA ALA A 132 -12.42 27.93 -35.41
C ALA A 132 -11.01 27.66 -36.00
N ASP A 133 -10.26 26.74 -35.39
CA ASP A 133 -8.93 26.35 -35.87
C ASP A 133 -8.98 25.68 -37.25
N LYS A 134 -10.02 24.86 -37.51
CA LYS A 134 -10.25 24.26 -38.82
C LYS A 134 -10.50 25.34 -39.89
N ARG A 135 -11.37 26.31 -39.60
CA ARG A 135 -11.67 27.43 -40.51
C ARG A 135 -10.45 28.31 -40.76
N ALA A 136 -9.64 28.58 -39.74
CA ALA A 136 -8.40 29.36 -39.89
C ALA A 136 -7.36 28.65 -40.77
N LYS A 137 -7.23 27.33 -40.63
CA LYS A 137 -6.35 26.52 -41.49
C LYS A 137 -6.83 26.44 -42.94
N GLU A 138 -8.13 26.31 -43.16
CA GLU A 138 -8.72 26.32 -44.50
C GLU A 138 -8.55 27.69 -45.18
N ALA A 139 -8.67 28.80 -44.43
CA ALA A 139 -8.40 30.14 -44.96
C ALA A 139 -6.92 30.39 -45.28
N ALA A 140 -6.00 29.83 -44.49
CA ALA A 140 -4.55 29.95 -44.73
C ALA A 140 -4.05 29.04 -45.87
N ALA A 141 -4.76 27.96 -46.18
CA ALA A 141 -4.43 27.05 -47.29
C ALA A 141 -5.05 27.47 -48.63
N GLY A 142 -5.93 28.49 -48.62
CA GLY A 142 -6.60 29.04 -49.81
C GLY A 142 -5.96 30.30 -50.38
N GLN A 143 -4.79 30.72 -49.88
CA GLN A 143 -3.90 31.74 -50.46
C GLN A 143 -2.69 31.06 -51.09
#